data_AF-A0A4Q3CIT7-F1
#
_entry.id   AF-A0A4Q3CIT7-F1
#
_cell.length_a   1.000
_cell.length_b   1.000
_cell.length_c   1.000
_cell.angle_alpha   90.00
_cell.angle_beta   90.00
_cell.angle_gamma   90.00
#
_symmetry.space_group_name_H-M   'P 1'
#
loop_
_entity.id
_entity.type
_entity.pdbx_description
1 polymer ?
#
loop_
_entity_poly.entity_id
_entity_poly.type
_entity_poly.pdbx_seq_one_letter_code
_entity_poly.pdbx_strand_id
1 'polypeptide(L)'
;LMRLEGGLMFNGMAKRSDIVVFNSSGQKILMVECKAPSVNINQKVFDQIARYNMTHKIALLAVTNGLKHYYCRVNHEEGSYSFIKELPNYRDI
;
A
#
# COMPACT_ATOMS: atom_id res chain seq x y z
N LEU A 1 -12.04 -2.14 -9.18
CA LEU A 1 -12.80 -1.48 -8.06
C LEU A 1 -11.80 -0.89 -7.08
N MET A 2 -12.08 0.23 -6.43
CA MET A 2 -11.23 0.80 -5.36
C MET A 2 -12.02 0.91 -4.07
N ARG A 3 -11.43 0.47 -2.96
CA ARG A 3 -12.03 0.56 -1.61
C ARG A 3 -11.12 1.36 -0.69
N LEU A 4 -11.73 2.20 0.13
CA LEU A 4 -11.05 2.84 1.26
C LEU A 4 -11.20 1.93 2.48
N GLU A 5 -10.08 1.45 3.01
CA GLU A 5 -10.01 0.78 4.31
C GLU A 5 -9.72 1.86 5.37
N GLY A 6 -10.72 2.17 6.19
CA GLY A 6 -10.57 3.13 7.30
C GLY A 6 -10.79 4.60 6.92
N GLY A 7 -12.05 5.03 6.94
CA GLY A 7 -12.34 6.39 7.41
C GLY A 7 -12.25 6.41 8.94
N LEU A 8 -11.93 7.57 9.52
CA LEU A 8 -11.97 7.91 10.96
C LEU A 8 -10.64 7.84 11.73
N MET A 9 -10.51 8.82 12.63
CA MET A 9 -9.30 9.21 13.33
C MET A 9 -8.71 8.09 14.19
N PHE A 10 -7.39 7.90 14.07
CA PHE A 10 -6.61 7.10 15.02
C PHE A 10 -5.70 8.06 15.80
N ASN A 11 -5.86 8.15 17.12
CA ASN A 11 -5.18 9.11 18.01
C ASN A 11 -5.39 10.59 17.68
N GLY A 12 -6.59 10.99 17.24
CA GLY A 12 -6.92 12.41 17.00
C GLY A 12 -6.20 13.07 15.82
N MET A 13 -5.41 12.31 15.05
CA MET A 13 -4.81 12.76 13.80
C MET A 13 -5.60 12.21 12.61
N ALA A 14 -5.80 13.06 11.60
CA ALA A 14 -6.32 12.66 10.31
C ALA A 14 -5.33 11.69 9.64
N LYS A 15 -5.53 10.38 9.84
CA LYS A 15 -4.88 9.35 9.02
C LYS A 15 -5.58 9.36 7.66
N ARG A 16 -4.80 9.46 6.57
CA ARG A 16 -5.32 9.20 5.23
C ARG A 16 -5.58 7.69 5.13
N SER A 17 -6.73 7.32 4.57
CA SER A 17 -7.19 5.94 4.43
C SER A 17 -6.22 5.09 3.61
N ASP A 18 -6.16 3.80 3.92
CA ASP A 18 -5.40 2.83 3.15
C ASP A 18 -6.28 2.38 1.97
N ILE A 19 -5.78 2.52 0.74
CA ILE A 19 -6.55 2.20 -0.48
C ILE A 19 -6.26 0.75 -0.84
N VAL A 20 -7.30 -0.03 -1.10
CA VAL A 20 -7.18 -1.36 -1.72
C VAL A 20 -7.79 -1.32 -3.12
N VAL A 21 -6.99 -1.69 -4.11
CA VAL A 21 -7.42 -1.81 -5.51
C VAL A 21 -7.68 -3.28 -5.83
N PHE A 22 -8.77 -3.51 -6.55
CA PHE A 22 -9.20 -4.83 -6.99
C PHE A 22 -9.20 -4.90 -8.51
N ASN A 23 -8.78 -6.05 -9.06
CA ASN A 23 -8.96 -6.36 -10.48
C ASN A 23 -10.45 -6.62 -10.83
N SER A 24 -10.75 -6.88 -12.10
CA SER A 24 -12.11 -7.16 -12.57
C SER A 24 -12.72 -8.43 -11.98
N SER A 25 -11.89 -9.36 -11.51
CA SER A 25 -12.30 -10.60 -10.84
C SER A 25 -12.54 -10.42 -9.34
N GLY A 26 -12.39 -9.19 -8.81
CA GLY A 26 -12.57 -8.90 -7.38
C GLY A 26 -11.39 -9.32 -6.49
N GLN A 27 -10.24 -9.65 -7.07
CA GLN A 27 -9.03 -9.96 -6.32
C GLN A 27 -8.28 -8.68 -5.95
N LYS A 28 -7.74 -8.62 -4.73
CA LYS A 28 -6.92 -7.49 -4.26
C LYS A 28 -5.56 -7.53 -4.94
N ILE A 29 -5.22 -6.47 -5.67
CA ILE A 29 -3.98 -6.42 -6.47
C ILE A 29 -2.99 -5.37 -5.98
N LEU A 30 -3.46 -4.32 -5.32
CA LEU A 30 -2.60 -3.24 -4.79
C LEU A 30 -3.16 -2.73 -3.47
N MET A 31 -2.27 -2.51 -2.50
CA MET A 31 -2.55 -1.74 -1.30
C MET A 31 -1.72 -0.46 -1.29
N VAL A 32 -2.33 0.66 -0.90
CA VAL A 32 -1.69 1.97 -0.84
C VAL A 32 -1.82 2.55 0.57
N GLU A 33 -0.69 2.79 1.24
CA GLU A 33 -0.66 3.57 2.49
C GLU A 33 -0.39 5.04 2.17
N CYS A 34 -1.31 5.89 2.61
CA CYS A 34 -1.22 7.33 2.42
C CYS A 34 -0.76 8.03 3.72
N LYS A 35 0.22 8.92 3.60
CA LYS A 35 0.73 9.77 4.68
C LYS A 35 0.48 11.25 4.41
N ALA A 36 0.57 12.07 5.46
CA ALA A 36 0.58 13.52 5.31
C ALA A 36 1.86 13.97 4.58
N PRO A 37 1.84 15.08 3.80
CA PRO A 37 3.01 15.54 3.03
C PRO A 37 4.27 15.79 3.85
N SER A 38 4.12 16.19 5.12
CA SER A 38 5.23 16.43 6.05
C SER A 38 5.91 15.14 6.55
N VAL A 39 5.30 13.98 6.35
CA VAL A 39 5.85 12.69 6.81
C VAL A 39 6.91 12.22 5.82
N ASN A 40 8.15 12.05 6.30
CA ASN A 40 9.19 11.40 5.52
C ASN A 40 8.91 9.89 5.39
N ILE A 41 8.90 9.38 4.16
CA ILE A 41 8.70 7.96 3.89
C ILE A 41 10.02 7.24 4.18
N ASN A 42 10.03 6.43 5.22
CA ASN A 42 11.18 5.64 5.67
C ASN A 42 10.77 4.19 5.90
N GLN A 43 11.73 3.35 6.31
CA GLN A 43 11.52 1.93 6.53
C GLN A 43 10.34 1.61 7.47
N LYS A 44 10.13 2.40 8.52
CA LYS A 44 9.03 2.18 9.47
C LYS A 44 7.65 2.31 8.81
N VAL A 45 7.53 3.14 7.77
CA VAL A 45 6.29 3.26 6.99
C VAL A 45 6.05 2.01 6.15
N PHE A 46 7.11 1.44 5.56
CA PHE A 46 7.00 0.16 4.85
C PHE A 46 6.69 -1.00 5.78
N ASP A 47 7.29 -1.03 6.96
CA ASP A 47 7.02 -2.07 7.95
C ASP A 47 5.54 -2.05 8.38
N GLN A 48 4.91 -0.87 8.44
CA GLN A 48 3.50 -0.74 8.75
C GLN A 48 2.61 -1.39 7.68
N ILE A 49 2.78 -1.01 6.42
CA ILE A 49 1.97 -1.56 5.32
C ILE A 49 2.28 -3.05 5.09
N ALA A 50 3.53 -3.48 5.25
CA ALA A 50 3.93 -4.88 5.15
C ALA A 50 3.23 -5.75 6.22
N ARG A 51 3.17 -5.28 7.48
CA ARG A 51 2.44 -5.98 8.55
C ARG A 51 0.96 -6.13 8.25
N TYR A 52 0.31 -5.07 7.77
CA TYR A 52 -1.10 -5.15 7.38
C TYR A 52 -1.30 -6.11 6.21
N ASN A 53 -0.35 -6.14 5.27
CA ASN A 53 -0.39 -7.04 4.13
C ASN A 53 -0.16 -8.52 4.50
N MET A 54 0.35 -8.85 5.69
CA MET A 54 0.50 -10.24 6.13
C MET A 54 -0.83 -11.01 6.10
N THR A 55 -1.94 -10.33 6.40
CA THR A 55 -3.30 -10.90 6.38
C THR A 55 -3.91 -10.88 4.98
N HIS A 56 -3.66 -9.84 4.18
CA HIS A 56 -4.32 -9.66 2.89
C HIS A 56 -3.61 -10.34 1.72
N LYS A 57 -2.33 -10.67 1.86
CA LYS A 57 -1.53 -11.39 0.85
C LYS A 57 -1.53 -10.71 -0.53
N ILE A 58 -1.49 -9.38 -0.56
CA ILE A 58 -1.49 -8.58 -1.79
C ILE A 58 -0.07 -8.53 -2.37
N ALA A 59 0.05 -8.65 -3.69
CA ALA A 59 1.34 -8.72 -4.37
C ALA A 59 2.06 -7.37 -4.52
N LEU A 60 1.30 -6.26 -4.60
CA LEU A 60 1.85 -4.92 -4.78
C LEU A 60 1.47 -4.01 -3.61
N LEU A 61 2.46 -3.27 -3.13
CA LEU A 61 2.29 -2.24 -2.12
C LEU A 61 2.78 -0.90 -2.66
N ALA A 62 2.10 0.17 -2.28
CA ALA A 62 2.49 1.54 -2.53
C ALA A 62 2.46 2.35 -1.24
N VAL A 63 3.42 3.25 -1.09
CA VAL A 63 3.44 4.24 -0.02
C VAL A 63 3.58 5.61 -0.64
N THR A 64 2.74 6.54 -0.20
CA THR A 64 2.73 7.91 -0.72
C THR A 64 2.50 8.92 0.38
N ASN A 65 3.17 10.07 0.30
CA ASN A 65 2.85 11.26 1.09
C ASN A 65 2.28 12.40 0.22
N GLY A 66 2.08 12.14 -1.08
CA GLY A 66 1.65 13.12 -2.08
C GLY A 66 2.79 13.89 -2.76
N LEU A 67 4.02 13.80 -2.22
CA LEU A 67 5.22 14.41 -2.82
C LEU A 67 6.22 13.35 -3.31
N LYS A 68 6.30 12.23 -2.60
CA LYS A 68 7.12 11.07 -2.93
C LYS A 68 6.26 9.82 -2.92
N HIS A 69 6.60 8.91 -3.82
CA HIS A 69 5.91 7.65 -4.03
C HIS A 69 6.94 6.54 -4.12
N TYR A 70 6.62 5.41 -3.49
CA TYR A 70 7.45 4.24 -3.49
C TYR A 70 6.57 3.01 -3.64
N TYR A 71 7.09 2.01 -4.34
CA TYR A 71 6.36 0.81 -4.69
C TYR A 71 7.22 -0.40 -4.37
N CYS A 72 6.60 -1.47 -3.89
CA CYS A 72 7.27 -2.75 -3.77
C CYS A 72 6.38 -3.91 -4.20
N ARG A 73 7.04 -4.97 -4.67
CA ARG A 73 6.44 -6.28 -4.89
C ARG A 73 6.75 -7.15 -3.68
N VAL A 74 5.75 -7.83 -3.15
CA VAL A 74 5.90 -8.74 -2.01
C VAL A 74 6.00 -10.17 -2.51
N ASN A 75 7.03 -10.87 -2.07
CA ASN A 75 7.13 -12.31 -2.19
C ASN A 75 6.65 -12.94 -0.88
N HIS A 76 5.42 -13.47 -0.89
CA HIS A 76 4.82 -14.08 0.30
C HIS A 76 5.41 -15.43 0.67
N GLU A 77 6.03 -16.14 -0.29
CA GLU A 77 6.68 -17.43 -0.06
C GLU A 77 8.01 -17.23 0.69
N GLU A 78 8.78 -16.22 0.29
CA GLU A 78 10.06 -15.87 0.92
C GLU A 78 9.90 -14.91 2.11
N GLY A 79 8.72 -14.34 2.32
CA GLY A 79 8.48 -13.31 3.34
C GLY A 79 9.26 -12.01 3.09
N SER A 80 9.59 -11.73 1.83
CA SER A 80 10.44 -10.61 1.41
C SER A 80 9.68 -9.61 0.54
N TYR A 81 10.28 -8.45 0.29
CA TYR A 81 9.77 -7.52 -0.72
C TYR A 81 10.93 -6.82 -1.43
N SER A 82 10.68 -6.43 -2.68
CA SER A 82 11.63 -5.71 -3.52
C SER A 82 11.04 -4.40 -4.01
N PHE A 83 11.78 -3.30 -3.90
CA PHE A 83 11.37 -2.02 -4.45
C PHE A 83 11.34 -2.06 -5.98
N ILE A 84 10.30 -1.46 -6.56
CA ILE A 84 10.15 -1.28 -8.01
C ILE A 84 10.01 0.21 -8.31
N LYS A 85 10.48 0.63 -9.49
CA LYS A 85 10.46 2.04 -9.90
C LYS A 85 9.04 2.53 -10.21
N GLU A 86 8.22 1.65 -10.74
CA GLU A 86 6.86 1.96 -11.19
C GLU A 86 5.92 0.77 -10.94
N LEU A 87 4.63 1.06 -10.85
CA LEU A 87 3.60 0.03 -10.80
C LEU A 87 3.37 -0.53 -12.22
N PRO A 88 3.13 -1.85 -12.35
CA PRO A 88 2.73 -2.42 -13.63
C PRO A 88 1.39 -1.83 -14.11
N ASN A 89 1.13 -1.93 -15.42
CA ASN A 89 -0.15 -1.49 -15.97
C ASN A 89 -1.27 -2.34 -15.38
N TYR A 90 -2.42 -1.74 -15.07
CA TYR A 90 -3.57 -2.47 -14.54
C TYR A 90 -4.00 -3.65 -15.43
N ARG A 91 -3.80 -3.56 -16.75
CA ARG A 91 -4.14 -4.65 -17.69
C ARG A 91 -3.21 -5.86 -17.58
N ASP A 92 -2.05 -5.70 -16.96
CA ASP A 92 -1.03 -6.74 -16.83
C ASP A 92 -1.09 -7.46 -15.46
N ILE A 93 -2.16 -7.24 -14.66
CA ILE A 93 -2.31 -7.68 -13.26
C ILE A 93 -3.67 -8.33 -13.00
#